data_AF-A0A7S0XDW9-F1
#
_entry.id   AF-A0A7S0XDW9-F1
#
_cell.length_a   1.000
_cell.length_b   1.000
_cell.length_c   1.000
_cell.angle_alpha   90.00
_cell.angle_beta   90.00
_cell.angle_gamma   90.00
#
_symmetry.space_group_name_H-M   'P 1'
#
loop_
_entity.id
_entity.type
_entity.pdbx_description
1 polymer ?
#
loop_
_entity_poly.entity_id
_entity_poly.type
_entity_poly.pdbx_seq_one_letter_code
_entity_poly.pdbx_strand_id
1 'polypeptide(L)'
;MYYLIIQMINYIKYIFESQLNKPKLVRESSYQWTLTFYVYNLFKSLFYYHNSIHTINDIEKSFADVILSNEDKERVIQLAIATRNTRVTGAPYRHVLLHGPPGTGKTLIARRLAKTSDMDFAILSGGDVGPLGSDAVNQLHRLFSWASNSKRGLLVFIDESEAFLSSRAITNSTMISGEDSHLRHALNALLYQTGSQSNKFMLILATNRPEDLDIAILDRMDISLSIGLPGL
;
A
#
# COMPACT_ATOMS: atom_id res chain seq x y z
N MET A 1 26.74 -29.06 -0.44
CA MET A 1 25.38 -28.57 -0.10
C MET A 1 25.13 -27.15 -0.63
N TYR A 2 25.94 -26.16 -0.26
CA TYR A 2 25.79 -24.75 -0.69
C TYR A 2 25.84 -24.54 -2.22
N TYR A 3 26.72 -25.26 -2.92
CA TYR A 3 26.89 -25.14 -4.37
C TYR A 3 25.67 -25.61 -5.19
N LEU A 4 25.03 -26.71 -4.75
CA LEU A 4 23.80 -27.25 -5.34
C LEU A 4 22.62 -26.29 -5.13
N ILE A 5 22.54 -25.63 -3.97
CA ILE A 5 21.53 -24.62 -3.68
C ILE A 5 21.70 -23.41 -4.61
N ILE A 6 22.93 -22.94 -4.83
CA ILE A 6 23.22 -21.81 -5.74
C ILE A 6 22.85 -22.16 -7.19
N GLN A 7 23.19 -23.37 -7.67
CA GLN A 7 22.80 -23.78 -9.02
C GLN A 7 21.28 -23.94 -9.17
N MET A 8 20.59 -24.47 -8.17
CA MET A 8 19.14 -24.58 -8.17
C MET A 8 18.47 -23.19 -8.15
N ILE A 9 19.00 -22.24 -7.37
CA ILE A 9 18.57 -20.83 -7.37
C ILE A 9 18.74 -20.22 -8.77
N ASN A 10 19.90 -20.41 -9.41
CA ASN A 10 20.17 -19.86 -10.74
C ASN A 10 19.28 -20.50 -11.83
N TYR A 11 18.99 -21.79 -11.72
CA TYR A 11 18.10 -22.49 -12.66
C TYR A 11 16.64 -22.07 -12.50
N ILE A 12 16.15 -21.97 -11.26
CA ILE A 12 14.80 -21.45 -11.00
C ILE A 12 14.76 -19.97 -11.44
N LYS A 13 15.86 -19.20 -11.30
CA LYS A 13 15.92 -17.76 -11.64
C LYS A 13 15.64 -17.56 -13.12
N TYR A 14 16.28 -18.38 -13.95
CA TYR A 14 16.06 -18.42 -15.39
C TYR A 14 14.59 -18.72 -15.75
N ILE A 15 13.93 -19.62 -15.02
CA ILE A 15 12.51 -19.96 -15.25
C ILE A 15 11.57 -18.85 -14.76
N PHE A 16 11.84 -18.23 -13.61
CA PHE A 16 10.95 -17.26 -12.96
C PHE A 16 11.05 -15.83 -13.50
N GLU A 17 12.21 -15.41 -14.02
CA GLU A 17 12.36 -14.09 -14.65
C GLU A 17 11.50 -13.94 -15.92
N SER A 18 10.99 -15.04 -16.49
CA SER A 18 9.99 -15.03 -17.57
C SER A 18 8.54 -14.84 -17.09
N GLN A 19 8.27 -14.96 -15.78
CA GLN A 19 6.91 -15.07 -15.20
C GLN A 19 6.54 -13.93 -14.22
N LEU A 20 7.51 -13.26 -13.59
CA LEU A 20 7.24 -12.20 -12.59
C LEU A 20 7.19 -10.80 -13.21
N ASN A 21 6.04 -10.47 -13.79
CA ASN A 21 5.71 -9.10 -14.16
C ASN A 21 5.22 -8.32 -12.93
N LYS A 22 6.10 -7.53 -12.29
CA LYS A 22 5.71 -6.45 -11.36
C LYS A 22 4.53 -5.69 -11.97
N PRO A 23 3.42 -5.45 -11.24
CA PRO A 23 2.34 -4.63 -11.78
C PRO A 23 2.90 -3.26 -12.15
N LYS A 24 2.61 -2.79 -13.37
CA LYS A 24 3.21 -1.55 -13.92
C LYS A 24 2.93 -0.32 -13.06
N LEU A 25 1.85 -0.34 -12.28
CA LEU A 25 1.43 0.72 -11.36
C LEU A 25 2.26 0.82 -10.07
N VAL A 26 3.04 -0.21 -9.70
CA VAL A 26 3.81 -0.18 -8.46
C VAL A 26 5.12 0.55 -8.72
N ARG A 27 5.29 1.74 -8.16
CA ARG A 27 6.55 2.50 -8.22
C ARG A 27 7.61 1.84 -7.33
N GLU A 28 7.25 1.57 -6.08
CA GLU A 28 8.15 0.93 -5.11
C GLU A 28 7.45 -0.17 -4.33
N SER A 29 8.23 -1.17 -3.89
CA SER A 29 7.72 -2.27 -3.09
C SER A 29 8.78 -2.81 -2.13
N SER A 30 8.35 -3.41 -1.01
CA SER A 30 9.25 -4.20 -0.14
C SER A 30 9.80 -5.43 -0.87
N TYR A 31 9.14 -5.87 -1.94
CA TYR A 31 9.59 -6.94 -2.79
C TYR A 31 10.59 -6.45 -3.83
N GLN A 32 11.78 -7.07 -3.86
CA GLN A 32 12.58 -7.15 -5.08
C GLN A 32 12.03 -8.32 -5.91
N TRP A 33 11.61 -8.05 -7.14
CA TRP A 33 10.94 -9.01 -8.01
C TRP A 33 11.87 -10.09 -8.58
N THR A 34 13.15 -10.05 -8.22
CA THR A 34 14.14 -11.04 -8.62
C THR A 34 13.92 -12.33 -7.84
N LEU A 35 14.04 -13.48 -8.50
CA LEU A 35 13.94 -14.75 -7.80
C LEU A 35 14.94 -14.85 -6.63
N THR A 36 16.12 -14.26 -6.78
CA THR A 36 17.11 -14.17 -5.71
C THR A 36 16.49 -13.63 -4.43
N PHE A 37 15.61 -12.63 -4.49
CA PHE A 37 14.89 -12.11 -3.33
C PHE A 37 13.82 -13.08 -2.82
N TYR A 38 13.04 -13.73 -3.68
CA TYR A 38 12.03 -14.71 -3.24
C TYR A 38 12.67 -15.92 -2.54
N VAL A 39 13.75 -16.45 -3.11
CA VAL A 39 14.47 -17.57 -2.52
C VAL A 39 15.22 -17.13 -1.28
N TYR A 40 15.83 -15.95 -1.28
CA TYR A 40 16.39 -15.35 -0.07
C TYR A 40 15.33 -15.19 1.02
N ASN A 41 14.13 -14.69 0.71
CA ASN A 41 13.07 -14.53 1.70
C ASN A 41 12.45 -15.86 2.12
N LEU A 42 12.42 -16.88 1.24
CA LEU A 42 12.02 -18.25 1.59
C LEU A 42 13.03 -18.87 2.56
N PHE A 43 14.33 -18.75 2.27
CA PHE A 43 15.39 -19.21 3.17
C PHE A 43 15.45 -18.36 4.45
N LYS A 44 15.30 -17.05 4.38
CA LYS A 44 15.17 -16.17 5.56
C LYS A 44 13.93 -16.52 6.38
N SER A 45 12.81 -16.86 5.74
CA SER A 45 11.60 -17.36 6.42
C SER A 45 11.82 -18.71 7.10
N LEU A 46 12.66 -19.58 6.53
CA LEU A 46 12.98 -20.90 7.07
C LEU A 46 14.07 -20.84 8.16
N PHE A 47 15.03 -19.91 8.07
CA PHE A 47 16.23 -19.84 8.92
C PHE A 47 16.27 -18.64 9.89
N TYR A 48 15.50 -17.58 9.62
CA TYR A 48 15.46 -16.32 10.38
C TYR A 48 14.02 -16.00 10.81
N TYR A 49 13.43 -16.89 11.60
CA TYR A 49 12.38 -16.50 12.54
C TYR A 49 13.05 -15.92 13.80
N HIS A 50 13.76 -14.81 13.64
CA HIS A 50 14.20 -14.01 14.78
C HIS A 50 13.27 -12.81 14.89
N ASN A 51 12.39 -12.90 15.88
CA ASN A 51 11.46 -11.86 16.31
C ASN A 51 12.17 -10.51 16.47
N SER A 52 12.08 -9.62 15.47
CA SER A 52 12.21 -8.18 15.73
C SER A 52 10.92 -7.73 16.42
N ILE A 53 10.78 -8.06 17.71
CA ILE A 53 9.77 -7.43 18.54
C ILE A 53 10.22 -5.98 18.69
N HIS A 54 9.68 -5.10 17.85
CA HIS A 54 9.75 -3.67 18.13
C HIS A 54 8.97 -3.44 19.43
N THR A 55 9.60 -2.87 20.44
CA THR A 55 8.89 -2.39 21.63
C THR A 55 8.03 -1.18 21.24
N ILE A 56 7.08 -0.76 22.10
CA ILE A 56 6.33 0.50 21.88
C ILE A 56 7.32 1.66 21.69
N ASN A 57 8.40 1.69 22.48
CA ASN A 57 9.48 2.66 22.35
C ASN A 57 10.16 2.64 20.97
N ASP A 58 10.30 1.47 20.33
CA ASP A 58 10.88 1.38 18.99
C ASP A 58 9.94 1.89 17.91
N ILE A 59 8.63 1.69 18.08
CA ILE A 59 7.60 2.28 17.20
C ILE A 59 7.66 3.81 17.34
N GLU A 60 7.63 4.34 18.56
CA GLU A 60 7.72 5.77 18.83
C GLU A 60 8.98 6.40 18.21
N LYS A 61 10.14 5.76 18.39
CA LYS A 61 11.40 6.18 17.77
C LYS A 61 11.32 6.18 16.25
N SER A 62 10.62 5.21 15.64
CA SER A 62 10.45 5.15 14.20
C SER A 62 9.65 6.34 13.65
N PHE A 63 8.84 7.01 14.46
CA PHE A 63 8.05 8.18 14.06
C PHE A 63 8.58 9.49 14.68
N ALA A 64 9.75 9.48 15.34
CA ALA A 64 10.26 10.63 16.10
C ALA A 64 10.53 11.85 15.22
N ASP A 65 10.97 11.64 13.98
CA ASP A 65 11.28 12.65 12.98
C ASP A 65 10.12 12.93 12.01
N VAL A 66 8.96 12.28 12.18
CA VAL A 66 7.73 12.76 11.52
C VAL A 66 7.22 13.94 12.32
N ILE A 67 7.07 15.08 11.65
CA ILE A 67 6.56 16.27 12.30
C ILE A 67 5.04 16.22 12.26
N LEU A 68 4.44 15.88 13.40
CA LEU A 68 2.99 15.79 13.62
C LEU A 68 2.63 16.55 14.89
N SER A 69 1.36 16.92 15.02
CA SER A 69 0.81 17.31 16.33
C SER A 69 0.95 16.13 17.31
N ASN A 70 0.98 16.41 18.62
CA ASN A 70 1.07 15.35 19.62
C ASN A 70 -0.11 14.36 19.50
N GLU A 71 -1.31 14.88 19.24
CA GLU A 71 -2.52 14.08 19.06
C GLU A 71 -2.43 13.18 17.82
N ASP A 72 -2.03 13.71 16.67
CA ASP A 72 -1.91 12.92 15.44
C ASP A 72 -0.79 11.89 15.55
N LYS A 73 0.29 12.23 16.26
CA LYS A 73 1.39 11.29 16.54
C LYS A 73 0.92 10.11 17.38
N GLU A 74 0.15 10.35 18.44
CA GLU A 74 -0.45 9.29 19.26
C GLU A 74 -1.38 8.41 18.43
N ARG A 75 -2.22 9.00 17.57
CA ARG A 75 -3.11 8.26 16.67
C ARG A 75 -2.34 7.37 15.69
N VAL A 76 -1.24 7.87 15.10
CA VAL A 76 -0.37 7.08 14.22
C VAL A 76 0.30 5.93 14.98
N ILE A 77 0.78 6.17 16.20
CA ILE A 77 1.38 5.12 17.05
C ILE A 77 0.35 4.04 17.38
N GLN A 78 -0.87 4.42 17.80
CA GLN A 78 -1.95 3.49 18.09
C GLN A 78 -2.34 2.67 16.86
N LEU A 79 -2.40 3.31 15.69
CA LEU A 79 -2.63 2.64 14.42
C LEU A 79 -1.53 1.60 14.14
N ALA A 80 -0.25 1.94 14.32
CA ALA A 80 0.87 1.02 14.10
C ALA A 80 0.81 -0.20 15.04
N ILE A 81 0.49 0.03 16.32
CA ILE A 81 0.31 -1.04 17.32
C ILE A 81 -0.86 -1.94 16.92
N ALA A 82 -2.01 -1.37 16.60
CA ALA A 82 -3.19 -2.14 16.23
C ALA A 82 -2.95 -2.96 14.96
N THR A 83 -2.38 -2.35 13.93
CA THR A 83 -2.05 -2.99 12.65
C THR A 83 -1.09 -4.16 12.83
N ARG A 84 -0.12 -4.01 13.72
CA ARG A 84 0.79 -5.12 14.04
C ARG A 84 0.07 -6.25 14.76
N ASN A 85 -0.79 -5.92 15.72
CA ASN A 85 -1.56 -6.90 16.47
C ASN A 85 -2.56 -7.64 15.57
N THR A 86 -3.09 -7.00 14.53
CA THR A 86 -3.97 -7.60 13.52
C THR A 86 -3.41 -8.89 12.94
N ARG A 87 -2.07 -8.97 12.74
CA ARG A 87 -1.42 -10.19 12.25
C ARG A 87 -1.55 -11.37 13.19
N VAL A 88 -1.53 -11.11 14.51
CA VAL A 88 -1.64 -12.14 15.55
C VAL A 88 -3.11 -12.49 15.80
N THR A 89 -3.99 -11.49 15.81
CA THR A 89 -5.42 -11.68 16.11
C THR A 89 -6.23 -12.16 14.91
N GLY A 90 -5.72 -12.00 13.69
CA GLY A 90 -6.45 -12.29 12.45
C GLY A 90 -7.57 -11.31 12.16
N ALA A 91 -7.62 -10.18 12.87
CA ALA A 91 -8.60 -9.12 12.63
C ALA A 91 -8.46 -8.54 11.20
N PRO A 92 -9.45 -7.79 10.72
CA PRO A 92 -9.27 -6.99 9.51
C PRO A 92 -8.26 -5.84 9.72
N TYR A 93 -7.56 -5.49 8.64
CA TYR A 93 -6.75 -4.28 8.59
C TYR A 93 -7.65 -3.06 8.33
N ARG A 94 -7.39 -1.99 9.06
CA ARG A 94 -8.11 -0.71 8.90
C ARG A 94 -7.53 0.11 7.75
N HIS A 95 -8.37 0.59 6.85
CA HIS A 95 -7.99 1.48 5.76
C HIS A 95 -7.84 2.91 6.27
N VAL A 96 -6.89 3.65 5.69
CA VAL A 96 -6.46 4.95 6.21
C VAL A 96 -6.42 5.99 5.10
N LEU A 97 -7.03 7.14 5.36
CA LEU A 97 -6.89 8.34 4.56
C LEU A 97 -5.88 9.29 5.23
N LEU A 98 -4.81 9.61 4.52
CA LEU A 98 -3.85 10.65 4.89
C LEU A 98 -4.11 11.87 4.01
N HIS A 99 -4.46 13.00 4.60
CA HIS A 99 -4.70 14.22 3.84
C HIS A 99 -3.96 15.42 4.41
N GLY A 100 -3.61 16.38 3.56
CA GLY A 100 -2.91 17.60 3.97
C GLY A 100 -2.00 18.13 2.88
N PRO A 101 -1.32 19.27 3.09
CA PRO A 101 -0.48 19.91 2.07
C PRO A 101 0.60 18.97 1.47
N PRO A 102 1.07 19.25 0.25
CA PRO A 102 2.20 18.52 -0.32
C PRO A 102 3.46 18.70 0.55
N GLY A 103 4.31 17.67 0.59
CA GLY A 103 5.57 17.72 1.34
C GLY A 103 5.47 17.47 2.85
N THR A 104 4.28 17.16 3.39
CA THR A 104 4.09 16.89 4.83
C THR A 104 4.46 15.46 5.28
N GLY A 105 5.10 14.66 4.42
CA GLY A 105 5.62 13.35 4.80
C GLY A 105 4.59 12.20 4.83
N LYS A 106 3.43 12.34 4.17
CA LYS A 106 2.41 11.27 4.04
C LYS A 106 3.01 9.91 3.61
N THR A 107 3.85 9.92 2.58
CA THR A 107 4.55 8.73 2.07
C THR A 107 5.55 8.14 3.07
N LEU A 108 6.21 8.99 3.87
CA LEU A 108 7.13 8.57 4.93
C LEU A 108 6.39 7.87 6.07
N ILE A 109 5.22 8.39 6.47
CA ILE A 109 4.34 7.79 7.46
C ILE A 109 3.92 6.39 7.01
N ALA A 110 3.46 6.25 5.76
CA ALA A 110 3.04 4.96 5.21
C ALA A 110 4.17 3.92 5.20
N ARG A 111 5.39 4.32 4.77
CA ARG A 111 6.57 3.43 4.81
C ARG A 111 6.92 2.98 6.22
N ARG A 112 6.84 3.89 7.20
CA ARG A 112 7.12 3.58 8.60
C ARG A 112 6.08 2.69 9.21
N LEU A 113 4.82 2.91 8.88
CA LEU A 113 3.72 2.05 9.29
C LEU A 113 3.91 0.63 8.76
N ALA A 114 4.21 0.46 7.47
CA ALA A 114 4.52 -0.86 6.90
C ALA A 114 5.66 -1.56 7.66
N LYS A 115 6.77 -0.83 7.88
CA LYS A 115 7.95 -1.36 8.56
C LYS A 115 7.67 -1.76 10.01
N THR A 116 7.04 -0.87 10.79
CA THR A 116 6.75 -1.10 12.21
C THR A 116 5.70 -2.18 12.43
N SER A 117 4.77 -2.35 11.49
CA SER A 117 3.77 -3.42 11.51
C SER A 117 4.23 -4.72 10.84
N ASP A 118 5.49 -4.80 10.40
CA ASP A 118 6.09 -5.94 9.70
C ASP A 118 5.33 -6.37 8.43
N MET A 119 4.62 -5.45 7.78
CA MET A 119 3.88 -5.70 6.54
C MET A 119 4.78 -5.52 5.31
N ASP A 120 4.41 -6.18 4.22
CA ASP A 120 4.93 -5.78 2.91
C ASP A 120 4.32 -4.45 2.49
N PHE A 121 4.95 -3.74 1.54
CA PHE A 121 4.38 -2.50 1.01
C PHE A 121 4.42 -2.45 -0.51
N ALA A 122 3.43 -1.75 -1.08
CA ALA A 122 3.35 -1.33 -2.47
C ALA A 122 3.03 0.17 -2.50
N ILE A 123 3.84 0.97 -3.18
CA ILE A 123 3.62 2.40 -3.37
C ILE A 123 3.23 2.64 -4.82
N LEU A 124 2.10 3.30 -5.01
CA LEU A 124 1.53 3.71 -6.28
C LEU A 124 1.33 5.23 -6.28
N SER A 125 1.25 5.83 -7.46
CA SER A 125 0.70 7.18 -7.63
C SER A 125 -0.60 7.06 -8.41
N GLY A 126 -1.63 7.79 -7.96
CA GLY A 126 -2.92 7.85 -8.63
C GLY A 126 -2.81 8.40 -10.05
N GLY A 127 -1.85 9.30 -10.30
CA GLY A 127 -1.57 9.84 -11.64
C GLY A 127 -1.12 8.78 -12.65
N ASP A 128 -0.58 7.64 -12.20
CA ASP A 128 -0.15 6.55 -13.10
C ASP A 128 -1.33 5.70 -13.59
N VAL A 129 -2.51 5.82 -12.97
CA VAL A 129 -3.67 4.97 -13.30
C VAL A 129 -4.30 5.39 -14.63
N GLY A 130 -4.40 6.69 -14.90
CA GLY A 130 -4.94 7.22 -16.17
C GLY A 130 -4.19 6.73 -17.41
N PRO A 131 -2.85 6.90 -17.46
CA PRO A 131 -2.02 6.43 -18.59
C PRO A 131 -2.10 4.92 -18.88
N LEU A 132 -2.57 4.09 -17.94
CA LEU A 132 -2.77 2.66 -18.18
C LEU A 132 -4.02 2.36 -19.03
N GLY A 133 -4.98 3.29 -19.13
CA GLY A 133 -6.19 3.13 -19.92
C GLY A 133 -6.95 1.85 -19.55
N SER A 134 -7.25 1.01 -20.54
CA SER A 134 -7.95 -0.27 -20.34
C SER A 134 -7.19 -1.28 -19.47
N ASP A 135 -5.86 -1.17 -19.36
CA ASP A 135 -5.06 -2.06 -18.54
C ASP A 135 -5.13 -1.75 -17.03
N ALA A 136 -5.64 -0.57 -16.64
CA ALA A 136 -5.68 -0.12 -15.25
C ALA A 136 -6.36 -1.15 -14.32
N VAL A 137 -7.52 -1.67 -14.76
CA VAL A 137 -8.29 -2.68 -14.02
C VAL A 137 -7.49 -3.97 -13.84
N ASN A 138 -6.86 -4.46 -14.90
CA ASN A 138 -6.03 -5.67 -14.85
C ASN A 138 -4.84 -5.51 -13.89
N GLN A 139 -4.21 -4.34 -13.88
CA GLN A 139 -3.10 -4.06 -12.98
C GLN A 139 -3.56 -3.98 -11.52
N LEU A 140 -4.72 -3.38 -11.24
CA LEU A 140 -5.31 -3.36 -9.89
C LEU A 140 -5.63 -4.79 -9.41
N HIS A 141 -6.24 -5.63 -10.25
CA HIS A 141 -6.49 -7.03 -9.88
C HIS A 141 -5.19 -7.79 -9.57
N ARG A 142 -4.11 -7.56 -10.33
CA ARG A 142 -2.79 -8.16 -10.04
C ARG A 142 -2.22 -7.69 -8.70
N LEU A 143 -2.36 -6.40 -8.39
CA LEU A 143 -1.94 -5.84 -7.10
C LEU A 143 -2.67 -6.52 -5.94
N PHE A 144 -4.00 -6.62 -5.99
CA PHE A 144 -4.77 -7.25 -4.93
C PHE A 144 -4.58 -8.77 -4.85
N SER A 145 -4.35 -9.43 -6.00
CA SER A 145 -3.93 -10.84 -6.00
C SER A 145 -2.59 -11.05 -5.28
N TRP A 146 -1.62 -10.15 -5.51
CA TRP A 146 -0.38 -10.16 -4.73
C TRP A 146 -0.65 -9.92 -3.25
N ALA A 147 -1.53 -8.97 -2.91
CA ALA A 147 -1.94 -8.70 -1.53
C ALA A 147 -2.51 -9.95 -0.83
N SER A 148 -3.40 -10.70 -1.49
CA SER A 148 -3.96 -11.95 -0.97
C SER A 148 -2.92 -13.04 -0.74
N ASN A 149 -1.85 -13.06 -1.56
CA ASN A 149 -0.77 -14.04 -1.49
C ASN A 149 0.36 -13.66 -0.52
N SER A 150 0.41 -12.42 -0.02
CA SER A 150 1.41 -12.04 0.98
C SER A 150 1.14 -12.74 2.32
N LYS A 151 2.18 -13.36 2.87
CA LYS A 151 2.14 -13.97 4.22
C LYS A 151 2.21 -12.94 5.34
N ARG A 152 2.72 -11.74 5.06
CA ARG A 152 2.92 -10.66 6.03
C ARG A 152 1.79 -9.63 5.99
N GLY A 153 0.86 -9.79 5.04
CA GLY A 153 -0.07 -8.76 4.65
C GLY A 153 0.60 -7.68 3.81
N LEU A 154 -0.18 -6.99 2.97
CA LEU A 154 0.32 -5.93 2.09
C LEU A 154 -0.29 -4.58 2.46
N LEU A 155 0.55 -3.59 2.73
CA LEU A 155 0.15 -2.19 2.79
C LEU A 155 0.22 -1.61 1.38
N VAL A 156 -0.94 -1.28 0.82
CA VAL A 156 -1.08 -0.62 -0.48
C VAL A 156 -1.21 0.87 -0.23
N PHE A 157 -0.17 1.63 -0.58
CA PHE A 157 -0.16 3.09 -0.49
C PHE A 157 -0.39 3.70 -1.87
N ILE A 158 -1.37 4.59 -1.98
CA ILE A 158 -1.70 5.31 -3.21
C ILE A 158 -1.53 6.81 -2.94
N ASP A 159 -0.46 7.40 -3.46
CA ASP A 159 -0.24 8.85 -3.44
C ASP A 159 -1.07 9.56 -4.50
N GLU A 160 -1.40 10.84 -4.28
CA GLU A 160 -2.23 11.63 -5.21
C GLU A 160 -3.51 10.89 -5.63
N SER A 161 -4.18 10.26 -4.66
CA SER A 161 -5.30 9.35 -4.92
C SER A 161 -6.47 10.04 -5.61
N GLU A 162 -6.62 11.37 -5.46
CA GLU A 162 -7.64 12.15 -6.13
C GLU A 162 -7.55 12.10 -7.67
N ALA A 163 -6.38 11.76 -8.22
CA ALA A 163 -6.17 11.72 -9.67
C ALA A 163 -7.08 10.72 -10.40
N PHE A 164 -7.48 9.61 -9.76
CA PHE A 164 -8.41 8.63 -10.35
C PHE A 164 -9.59 8.26 -9.45
N LEU A 165 -9.60 8.72 -8.19
CA LEU A 165 -10.69 8.48 -7.24
C LEU A 165 -11.61 9.69 -7.05
N SER A 166 -11.49 10.73 -7.89
CA SER A 166 -12.32 11.93 -7.77
C SER A 166 -13.72 11.75 -8.37
N SER A 167 -14.75 12.23 -7.66
CA SER A 167 -16.12 12.36 -8.17
C SER A 167 -16.20 13.24 -9.43
N ARG A 168 -15.30 14.24 -9.55
CA ARG A 168 -15.27 15.21 -10.66
C ARG A 168 -14.74 14.61 -11.96
N ALA A 169 -13.82 13.65 -11.85
CA ALA A 169 -13.37 12.84 -12.99
C ALA A 169 -14.54 12.05 -13.63
N ILE A 170 -15.63 11.86 -12.87
CA ILE A 170 -16.84 11.15 -13.30
C ILE A 170 -17.87 12.14 -13.84
N THR A 171 -18.04 13.34 -13.29
CA THR A 171 -19.19 14.21 -13.62
C THR A 171 -18.99 15.21 -14.77
N ASN A 172 -17.76 15.53 -15.18
CA ASN A 172 -17.49 16.60 -16.15
C ASN A 172 -17.70 16.25 -17.65
N SER A 173 -18.28 15.10 -17.98
CA SER A 173 -18.32 14.61 -19.36
C SER A 173 -19.76 14.48 -19.90
N THR A 174 -20.29 15.58 -20.46
CA THR A 174 -21.41 15.53 -21.44
C THR A 174 -20.99 14.91 -22.78
N MET A 175 -19.69 14.64 -22.94
CA MET A 175 -19.09 13.75 -23.94
C MET A 175 -18.11 12.83 -23.19
N ILE A 176 -18.47 11.57 -22.95
CA ILE A 176 -17.60 10.61 -22.24
C ILE A 176 -16.37 10.36 -23.12
N SER A 177 -15.23 10.93 -22.74
CA SER A 177 -13.95 10.59 -23.36
C SER A 177 -13.56 9.16 -22.96
N GLY A 178 -12.78 8.47 -23.81
CA GLY A 178 -12.34 7.10 -23.50
C GLY A 178 -11.56 7.01 -22.18
N GLU A 179 -10.80 8.05 -21.86
CA GLU A 179 -9.99 8.17 -20.64
C GLU A 179 -10.85 8.20 -19.36
N ASP A 180 -11.94 8.99 -19.35
CA ASP A 180 -12.86 9.06 -18.21
C ASP A 180 -13.52 7.71 -17.91
N SER A 181 -13.80 6.92 -18.96
CA SER A 181 -14.37 5.58 -18.81
C SER A 181 -13.39 4.63 -18.11
N HIS A 182 -12.10 4.72 -18.40
CA HIS A 182 -11.07 3.86 -17.80
C HIS A 182 -10.84 4.19 -16.32
N LEU A 183 -10.82 5.48 -15.97
CA LEU A 183 -10.71 5.92 -14.57
C LEU A 183 -11.91 5.44 -13.73
N ARG A 184 -13.13 5.54 -14.27
CA ARG A 184 -14.34 4.99 -13.64
C ARG A 184 -14.25 3.48 -13.41
N HIS A 185 -13.75 2.73 -14.39
CA HIS A 185 -13.56 1.29 -14.23
C HIS A 185 -12.50 0.96 -13.17
N ALA A 186 -11.41 1.72 -13.10
CA ALA A 186 -10.39 1.57 -12.07
C ALA A 186 -10.93 1.88 -10.66
N LEU A 187 -11.72 2.95 -10.52
CA LEU A 187 -12.43 3.27 -9.28
C LEU A 187 -13.34 2.11 -8.85
N ASN A 188 -14.18 1.61 -9.76
CA ASN A 188 -15.09 0.49 -9.48
C ASN A 188 -14.32 -0.79 -9.10
N ALA A 189 -13.18 -1.05 -9.74
CA ALA A 189 -12.32 -2.17 -9.40
C ALA A 189 -11.74 -2.01 -7.99
N LEU A 190 -11.33 -0.80 -7.59
CA LEU A 190 -10.87 -0.53 -6.22
C LEU A 190 -12.02 -0.74 -5.21
N LEU A 191 -13.21 -0.20 -5.48
CA LEU A 191 -14.40 -0.34 -4.63
C LEU A 191 -14.84 -1.80 -4.47
N TYR A 192 -14.72 -2.61 -5.52
CA TYR A 192 -14.98 -4.04 -5.45
C TYR A 192 -14.02 -4.74 -4.48
N GLN A 193 -12.73 -4.38 -4.52
CA GLN A 193 -11.69 -4.99 -3.69
C GLN A 193 -11.76 -4.55 -2.23
N THR A 194 -12.20 -3.32 -1.97
CA THR A 194 -12.45 -2.77 -0.63
C THR A 194 -13.90 -2.98 -0.17
N GLY A 195 -14.68 -3.74 -0.95
CA GLY A 195 -16.09 -4.05 -0.69
C GLY A 195 -16.32 -4.75 0.65
N SER A 196 -15.31 -5.50 1.11
CA SER A 196 -15.32 -6.27 2.35
C SER A 196 -14.07 -6.02 3.17
N GLN A 197 -14.20 -6.15 4.48
CA GLN A 197 -13.10 -6.06 5.43
C GLN A 197 -12.05 -7.15 5.14
N SER A 198 -10.78 -6.78 5.06
CA SER A 198 -9.70 -7.68 4.64
C SER A 198 -8.64 -7.85 5.73
N ASN A 199 -8.28 -9.09 6.04
CA ASN A 199 -7.12 -9.41 6.88
C ASN A 199 -5.82 -9.63 6.06
N LYS A 200 -5.84 -9.33 4.76
CA LYS A 200 -4.71 -9.53 3.84
C LYS A 200 -4.02 -8.23 3.47
N PHE A 201 -4.75 -7.11 3.45
CA PHE A 201 -4.16 -5.86 3.03
C PHE A 201 -4.75 -4.67 3.79
N MET A 202 -3.90 -3.65 3.95
CA MET A 202 -4.28 -2.33 4.39
C MET A 202 -4.19 -1.39 3.19
N LEU A 203 -5.25 -0.64 2.91
CA LEU A 203 -5.21 0.45 1.94
C LEU A 203 -4.92 1.77 2.66
N ILE A 204 -3.92 2.50 2.17
CA ILE A 204 -3.64 3.87 2.59
C ILE A 204 -3.74 4.78 1.37
N LEU A 205 -4.66 5.73 1.42
CA LEU A 205 -4.82 6.77 0.40
C LEU A 205 -4.17 8.05 0.90
N ALA A 206 -3.35 8.68 0.07
CA ALA A 206 -2.81 10.01 0.34
C ALA A 206 -3.34 11.01 -0.69
N THR A 207 -3.83 12.14 -0.19
CA THR A 207 -4.39 13.20 -1.04
C THR A 207 -4.05 14.59 -0.50
N ASN A 208 -3.98 15.57 -1.39
CA ASN A 208 -3.92 16.98 -1.00
C ASN A 208 -5.31 17.63 -1.04
N ARG A 209 -6.32 16.96 -1.61
CA ARG A 209 -7.67 17.47 -1.90
C ARG A 209 -8.73 16.43 -1.50
N PRO A 210 -8.91 16.16 -0.19
CA PRO A 210 -9.86 15.16 0.28
C PRO A 210 -11.31 15.45 -0.16
N GLU A 211 -11.66 16.72 -0.37
CA GLU A 211 -12.97 17.16 -0.86
C GLU A 211 -13.30 16.72 -2.29
N ASP A 212 -12.27 16.38 -3.08
CA ASP A 212 -12.47 15.94 -4.47
C ASP A 212 -12.75 14.44 -4.57
N LEU A 213 -12.52 13.65 -3.51
CA LEU A 213 -12.67 12.20 -3.50
C LEU A 213 -14.14 11.74 -3.61
N ASP A 214 -14.33 10.57 -4.20
CA ASP A 214 -15.62 9.90 -4.25
C ASP A 214 -16.11 9.50 -2.85
N ILE A 215 -17.39 9.77 -2.56
CA ILE A 215 -18.01 9.48 -1.26
C ILE A 215 -17.94 7.98 -0.96
N ALA A 216 -18.13 7.13 -1.96
CA ALA A 216 -18.05 5.69 -1.80
C ALA A 216 -16.64 5.23 -1.44
N ILE A 217 -15.59 6.01 -1.74
CA ILE A 217 -14.21 5.73 -1.30
C ILE A 217 -14.01 6.19 0.14
N LEU A 218 -14.53 7.36 0.51
CA LEU A 218 -14.47 7.85 1.88
C LEU A 218 -15.15 6.88 2.85
N ASP A 219 -16.27 6.28 2.45
CA ASP A 219 -16.97 5.24 3.22
C ASP A 219 -16.14 3.95 3.43
N ARG A 220 -15.08 3.73 2.64
CA ARG A 220 -14.16 2.59 2.80
C ARG A 220 -12.99 2.90 3.72
N MET A 221 -12.81 4.14 4.16
CA MET A 221 -11.71 4.54 5.02
C MET A 221 -12.16 4.49 6.48
N ASP A 222 -11.52 3.65 7.29
CA ASP A 222 -11.84 3.53 8.71
C ASP A 222 -11.26 4.69 9.55
N ILE A 223 -10.15 5.27 9.09
CA ILE A 223 -9.43 6.32 9.81
C ILE A 223 -9.04 7.43 8.83
N SER A 224 -9.34 8.67 9.19
CA SER A 224 -8.80 9.86 8.52
C SER A 224 -7.81 10.60 9.43
N LEU A 225 -6.62 10.89 8.89
CA LEU A 225 -5.55 11.63 9.56
C LEU A 225 -5.19 12.87 8.72
N SER A 226 -5.30 14.03 9.37
CA SER A 226 -4.87 15.30 8.82
C SER A 226 -3.39 15.53 9.14
N ILE A 227 -2.55 15.63 8.12
CA ILE A 227 -1.12 15.86 8.24
C ILE A 227 -0.85 17.31 7.88
N GLY A 228 -0.91 18.17 8.91
CA GLY A 228 -0.66 19.60 8.80
C GLY A 228 0.82 19.95 8.63
N LEU A 229 1.08 21.23 8.36
CA LEU A 229 2.43 21.78 8.47
C LEU A 229 2.86 21.86 9.93
N PRO A 230 4.16 21.73 10.24
CA PRO A 230 4.68 21.98 11.57
C PRO A 230 4.36 23.41 12.04
N GLY A 231 3.56 23.54 13.10
CA GLY A 231 3.36 24.79 13.83
C GLY A 231 2.48 25.84 13.14
N LEU A 232 1.31 26.06 13.73
CA LEU A 232 0.87 27.41 14.10
C LEU A 232 0.67 27.42 15.61
#